data_AF-A0A4S9BPY7-F1
#
_entry.id   AF-A0A4S9BPY7-F1
#
_cell.length_a   1.000
_cell.length_b   1.000
_cell.length_c   1.000
_cell.angle_alpha   90.00
_cell.angle_beta   90.00
_cell.angle_gamma   90.00
#
_symmetry.space_group_name_H-M   'P 1'
#
loop_
_entity.id
_entity.type
_entity.pdbx_description
1 polymer ?
#
loop_
_entity_poly.entity_id
_entity_poly.type
_entity_poly.pdbx_seq_one_letter_code
_entity_poly.pdbx_strand_id
1 'polypeptide(L)'
;MWRRSVDWEALDWMTKNCSFASLETLNMGLHGVSMALKPSTLVEFLWSLPPLKGLILTGETDPRQFKDWIRHHAPTLRRLALEPEESCNSAFDLEHLMILAETSLPLLERLSINIKRTKGNSDEVSIYKMFGSMPKLQSIVLKLDCSDWSGVLSRREKHQSPSDETYSLAVPEDSIVDFWQRIWATDTRLDAHVRSLHIRDALINSAVDAKLAQAIFFTIQNGKPARSLPLERLEIRPHGGCDFGRPLFRFSADWSAVMQHIERSWLVQRRYPGLGSSLLTVNQLPAERLGKKCRLPKNLKTQAEAVFRKVWSVPAGAEGDWQKDWHSFPLAV
;
A
#
# COMPACT_ATOMS: atom_id res chain seq x y z
N MET A 1 -10.86 -12.24 19.24
CA MET A 1 -10.64 -10.87 18.74
C MET A 1 -12.01 -10.38 18.27
N TRP A 2 -12.58 -9.37 18.94
CA TRP A 2 -13.95 -8.91 18.72
C TRP A 2 -14.07 -8.35 17.30
N ARG A 3 -14.95 -8.92 16.47
CA ARG A 3 -15.32 -8.34 15.16
C ARG A 3 -16.04 -7.02 15.44
N ARG A 4 -15.35 -5.89 15.26
CA ARG A 4 -15.95 -4.55 15.35
C ARG A 4 -16.62 -4.20 14.02
N SER A 5 -17.68 -4.91 13.64
CA SER A 5 -18.53 -4.45 12.54
C SER A 5 -19.41 -3.31 13.05
N VAL A 6 -19.48 -2.21 12.30
CA VAL A 6 -20.44 -1.13 12.59
C VAL A 6 -21.85 -1.69 12.51
N ASP A 7 -22.62 -1.51 13.58
CA ASP A 7 -24.05 -1.72 13.59
C ASP A 7 -24.71 -0.51 12.93
N TRP A 8 -25.26 -0.71 11.73
CA TRP A 8 -25.88 0.35 10.93
C TRP A 8 -27.16 0.90 11.56
N GLU A 9 -27.90 0.10 12.33
CA GLU A 9 -29.09 0.57 13.04
C GLU A 9 -28.69 1.45 14.22
N ALA A 10 -27.63 1.05 14.95
CA ALA A 10 -27.06 1.89 15.99
C ALA A 10 -26.52 3.20 15.42
N LEU A 11 -25.89 3.17 14.23
CA LEU A 11 -25.38 4.37 13.56
C LEU A 11 -26.51 5.33 13.18
N ASP A 12 -27.57 4.83 12.54
CA ASP A 12 -28.77 5.63 12.18
C ASP A 12 -29.44 6.23 13.43
N TRP A 13 -29.56 5.44 14.50
CA TRP A 13 -30.10 5.92 15.77
C TRP A 13 -29.24 7.02 16.37
N MET A 14 -27.90 6.86 16.38
CA MET A 14 -26.98 7.89 16.87
C MET A 14 -27.05 9.18 16.06
N THR A 15 -27.14 9.09 14.73
CA THR A 15 -27.31 10.26 13.86
C THR A 15 -28.55 11.08 14.22
N LYS A 16 -29.65 10.40 14.58
CA LYS A 16 -30.95 11.04 14.86
C LYS A 16 -31.12 11.50 16.31
N ASN A 17 -30.51 10.81 17.26
CA ASN A 17 -30.81 10.96 18.69
C ASN A 17 -29.64 11.48 19.53
N CYS A 18 -28.42 11.51 19.01
CA CYS A 18 -27.25 11.96 19.76
C CYS A 18 -26.71 13.30 19.26
N SER A 19 -26.13 14.08 20.17
CA SER A 19 -25.36 15.28 19.84
C SER A 19 -23.92 15.09 20.30
N PHE A 20 -22.99 15.19 19.35
CA PHE A 20 -21.56 14.99 19.59
C PHE A 20 -20.80 16.33 19.56
N ALA A 21 -21.35 17.38 20.15
CA ALA A 21 -20.83 18.75 20.07
C ALA A 21 -19.36 18.91 20.54
N SER A 22 -18.88 18.02 21.42
CA SER A 22 -17.50 18.02 21.94
C SER A 22 -16.59 16.96 21.30
N LEU A 23 -17.07 16.23 20.29
CA LEU A 23 -16.30 15.17 19.66
C LEU A 23 -15.21 15.76 18.76
N GLU A 24 -13.94 15.54 19.12
CA GLU A 24 -12.81 16.03 18.34
C GLU A 24 -12.17 14.94 17.47
N THR A 25 -12.28 13.68 17.87
CA THR A 25 -11.65 12.55 17.18
C THR A 25 -12.59 11.37 17.09
N LEU A 26 -12.75 10.83 15.88
CA LEU A 26 -13.54 9.63 15.61
C LEU A 26 -12.61 8.50 15.12
N ASN A 27 -12.84 7.28 15.63
CA ASN A 27 -12.24 6.05 15.12
C ASN A 27 -13.34 5.04 14.85
N MET A 28 -13.48 4.63 13.59
CA MET A 28 -14.55 3.76 13.12
C MET A 28 -14.02 2.69 12.16
N GLY A 29 -14.58 1.48 12.25
CA GLY A 29 -14.27 0.38 11.34
C GLY A 29 -15.48 -0.15 10.60
N LEU A 30 -15.45 -0.08 9.28
CA LEU A 30 -16.52 -0.40 8.35
C LEU A 30 -16.54 -1.89 7.99
N HIS A 31 -16.19 -2.77 8.93
CA HIS A 31 -16.00 -4.19 8.68
C HIS A 31 -17.30 -4.91 8.30
N GLY A 32 -17.20 -5.86 7.37
CA GLY A 32 -18.14 -6.99 7.27
C GLY A 32 -19.44 -6.77 6.50
N VAL A 33 -19.59 -5.69 5.73
CA VAL A 33 -20.73 -5.54 4.81
C VAL A 33 -20.21 -5.05 3.47
N SER A 34 -20.55 -5.74 2.39
CA SER A 34 -20.39 -5.19 1.05
C SER A 34 -21.06 -3.80 1.05
N MET A 35 -20.27 -2.76 0.79
CA MET A 35 -20.67 -1.34 0.73
C MET A 35 -21.93 -1.07 -0.13
N ALA A 36 -22.38 -2.07 -0.89
CA ALA A 36 -23.63 -2.07 -1.64
C ALA A 36 -24.90 -1.94 -0.78
N LEU A 37 -24.88 -2.13 0.55
CA LEU A 37 -26.12 -2.22 1.33
C LEU A 37 -26.60 -0.94 2.04
N LYS A 38 -25.76 -0.08 2.65
CA LYS A 38 -26.21 1.21 3.26
C LYS A 38 -25.15 2.34 3.30
N PRO A 39 -24.72 2.85 2.13
CA PRO A 39 -23.74 3.93 2.08
C PRO A 39 -24.20 5.29 2.64
N SER A 40 -25.49 5.62 2.52
CA SER A 40 -26.02 6.94 2.92
C SER A 40 -25.94 7.20 4.43
N THR A 41 -26.17 6.18 5.26
CA THR A 41 -26.16 6.31 6.73
C THR A 41 -24.78 6.73 7.27
N LEU A 42 -23.69 6.27 6.65
CA LEU A 42 -22.34 6.70 7.03
C LEU A 42 -22.11 8.18 6.76
N VAL A 43 -22.50 8.63 5.56
CA VAL A 43 -22.34 10.04 5.15
C VAL A 43 -23.19 10.95 6.04
N GLU A 44 -24.46 10.59 6.27
CA GLU A 44 -25.36 11.33 7.15
C GLU A 44 -24.82 11.43 8.58
N PHE A 45 -24.28 10.32 9.11
CA PHE A 45 -23.63 10.33 10.42
C PHE A 45 -22.42 11.27 10.43
N LEU A 46 -21.48 11.14 9.49
CA LEU A 46 -20.28 11.98 9.45
C LEU A 46 -20.62 13.47 9.27
N TRP A 47 -21.65 13.80 8.49
CA TRP A 47 -22.15 15.17 8.36
C TRP A 47 -22.83 15.70 9.62
N SER A 48 -23.51 14.85 10.40
CA SER A 48 -24.12 15.25 11.67
C SER A 48 -23.08 15.66 12.73
N LEU A 49 -21.82 15.21 12.56
CA LEU A 49 -20.74 15.55 13.47
C LEU A 49 -20.18 16.95 13.21
N PRO A 50 -19.73 17.67 14.26
CA PRO A 50 -18.96 18.88 14.07
C PRO A 50 -17.66 18.58 13.30
N PRO A 51 -17.06 19.56 12.60
CA PRO A 51 -15.78 19.38 11.93
C PRO A 51 -14.71 18.81 12.86
N LEU A 52 -14.29 17.58 12.58
CA LEU A 52 -13.39 16.80 13.44
C LEU A 52 -11.95 17.28 13.30
N LYS A 53 -11.16 17.12 14.37
CA LYS A 53 -9.70 17.30 14.35
C LYS A 53 -8.96 16.01 14.00
N GLY A 54 -9.56 14.85 14.28
CA GLY A 54 -8.98 13.55 14.00
C GLY A 54 -10.02 12.58 13.44
N LEU A 55 -9.66 11.88 12.36
CA LEU A 55 -10.51 10.85 11.78
C LEU A 55 -9.68 9.62 11.43
N ILE A 56 -10.10 8.47 11.95
CA ILE A 56 -9.54 7.16 11.64
C ILE A 56 -10.66 6.30 11.08
N LEU A 57 -10.54 5.92 9.81
CA LEU A 57 -11.47 5.03 9.15
C LEU A 57 -10.71 3.77 8.72
N THR A 58 -11.24 2.63 9.14
CA THR A 58 -10.77 1.30 8.73
C THR A 58 -11.82 0.66 7.83
N GLY A 59 -11.45 0.18 6.64
CA GLY A 59 -12.35 -0.44 5.67
C GLY A 59 -12.53 0.34 4.38
N GLU A 60 -13.39 -0.16 3.50
CA GLU A 60 -13.62 0.40 2.16
C GLU A 60 -14.65 1.53 2.21
N THR A 61 -14.37 2.62 1.49
CA THR A 61 -15.31 3.71 1.25
C THR A 61 -15.57 3.85 -0.25
N ASP A 62 -16.76 4.32 -0.60
CA ASP A 62 -17.07 4.68 -1.99
C ASP A 62 -16.47 6.08 -2.27
N PRO A 63 -15.80 6.29 -3.43
CA PRO A 63 -15.15 7.56 -3.74
C PRO A 63 -16.10 8.77 -3.69
N ARG A 64 -17.36 8.62 -4.12
CA ARG A 64 -18.31 9.74 -4.15
C ARG A 64 -18.64 10.19 -2.73
N GLN A 65 -18.89 9.24 -1.85
CA GLN A 65 -19.15 9.51 -0.43
C GLN A 65 -17.92 10.05 0.27
N PHE A 66 -16.74 9.49 -0.03
CA PHE A 66 -15.46 9.98 0.48
C PHE A 66 -15.30 11.48 0.23
N LYS A 67 -15.58 11.93 -1.00
CA LYS A 67 -15.54 13.34 -1.40
C LYS A 67 -16.47 14.24 -0.59
N ASP A 68 -17.66 13.75 -0.29
CA ASP A 68 -18.69 14.54 0.39
C ASP A 68 -18.36 14.80 1.86
N TRP A 69 -17.97 13.75 2.62
CA TRP A 69 -17.66 13.93 4.04
C TRP A 69 -16.24 14.46 4.28
N ILE A 70 -15.26 14.19 3.41
CA ILE A 70 -13.90 14.71 3.63
C ILE A 70 -13.89 16.23 3.55
N ARG A 71 -14.67 16.82 2.64
CA ARG A 71 -14.81 18.28 2.48
C ARG A 71 -15.42 18.95 3.72
N HIS A 72 -16.35 18.28 4.38
CA HIS A 72 -16.97 18.77 5.62
C HIS A 72 -15.95 18.90 6.76
N HIS A 73 -15.07 17.91 6.92
CA HIS A 73 -14.08 17.89 8.00
C HIS A 73 -12.73 18.55 7.65
N ALA A 74 -12.44 18.75 6.36
CA ALA A 74 -11.16 19.24 5.87
C ALA A 74 -10.63 20.53 6.55
N PRO A 75 -11.46 21.55 6.87
CA PRO A 75 -10.96 22.79 7.47
C PRO A 75 -10.32 22.62 8.85
N THR A 76 -10.75 21.62 9.62
CA THR A 76 -10.31 21.40 11.02
C THR A 76 -9.41 20.18 11.18
N LEU A 77 -9.35 19.32 10.17
CA LEU A 77 -8.68 18.03 10.25
C LEU A 77 -7.17 18.19 10.43
N ARG A 78 -6.65 17.63 11.52
CA ARG A 78 -5.22 17.57 11.86
C ARG A 78 -4.65 16.18 11.72
N ARG A 79 -5.48 15.15 11.90
CA ARG A 79 -5.08 13.74 11.78
C ARG A 79 -6.07 13.00 10.89
N LEU A 80 -5.55 12.34 9.87
CA LEU A 80 -6.32 11.47 9.00
C LEU A 80 -5.63 10.11 8.93
N ALA A 81 -6.36 9.05 9.24
CA ALA A 81 -5.91 7.69 9.02
C ALA A 81 -6.95 6.95 8.20
N LEU A 82 -6.50 6.44 7.07
CA LEU A 82 -7.28 5.71 6.08
C LEU A 82 -6.64 4.35 5.94
N GLU A 83 -7.23 3.36 6.60
CA GLU A 83 -6.66 2.02 6.72
C GLU A 83 -7.54 1.00 6.00
N PRO A 84 -6.96 0.06 5.24
CA PRO A 84 -7.73 -1.01 4.64
C PRO A 84 -8.30 -1.94 5.72
N GLU A 85 -9.33 -2.69 5.38
CA GLU A 85 -9.80 -3.78 6.22
C GLU A 85 -8.71 -4.88 6.27
N GLU A 86 -8.39 -5.39 7.47
CA GLU A 86 -7.27 -6.33 7.70
C GLU A 86 -7.28 -7.59 6.81
N SER A 87 -8.45 -7.96 6.25
CA SER A 87 -8.60 -9.13 5.37
C SER A 87 -8.39 -8.85 3.88
N CYS A 88 -8.38 -7.59 3.45
CA CYS A 88 -8.07 -7.20 2.08
C CYS A 88 -6.85 -6.30 2.10
N ASN A 89 -5.76 -6.72 1.45
CA ASN A 89 -4.63 -5.83 1.16
C ASN A 89 -5.04 -4.83 0.06
N SER A 90 -6.10 -4.04 0.29
CA SER A 90 -6.61 -3.05 -0.65
C SER A 90 -5.86 -1.74 -0.45
N ALA A 91 -5.04 -1.36 -1.42
CA ALA A 91 -4.59 0.03 -1.52
C ALA A 91 -5.78 0.96 -1.69
N PHE A 92 -5.66 2.21 -1.20
CA PHE A 92 -6.54 3.27 -1.69
C PHE A 92 -6.34 3.42 -3.20
N ASP A 93 -7.44 3.39 -3.94
CA ASP A 93 -7.40 3.55 -5.39
C ASP A 93 -7.00 4.98 -5.79
N LEU A 94 -6.71 5.16 -7.08
CA LEU A 94 -6.34 6.46 -7.62
C LEU A 94 -7.45 7.51 -7.48
N GLU A 95 -8.72 7.11 -7.51
CA GLU A 95 -9.86 8.02 -7.42
C GLU A 95 -9.92 8.70 -6.03
N HIS A 96 -9.76 7.93 -4.96
CA HIS A 96 -9.67 8.46 -3.60
C HIS A 96 -8.45 9.38 -3.42
N LEU A 97 -7.30 9.01 -4.00
CA LEU A 97 -6.09 9.83 -3.95
C LEU A 97 -6.26 11.15 -4.72
N MET A 98 -6.97 11.14 -5.85
CA MET A 98 -7.32 12.36 -6.57
C MET A 98 -8.26 13.25 -5.76
N ILE A 99 -9.27 12.68 -5.09
CA ILE A 99 -10.15 13.45 -4.20
C ILE A 99 -9.36 14.10 -3.06
N LEU A 100 -8.40 13.39 -2.47
CA LEU A 100 -7.50 13.95 -1.47
C LEU A 100 -6.65 15.10 -2.04
N ALA A 101 -6.14 14.96 -3.25
CA ALA A 101 -5.37 16.00 -3.94
C ALA A 101 -6.20 17.26 -4.20
N GLU A 102 -7.47 17.11 -4.56
CA GLU A 102 -8.41 18.20 -4.80
C GLU A 102 -8.92 18.86 -3.51
N THR A 103 -8.83 18.16 -2.37
CA THR A 103 -9.37 18.64 -1.10
C THR A 103 -8.32 19.45 -0.34
N SER A 104 -8.60 20.73 -0.10
CA SER A 104 -7.73 21.58 0.69
C SER A 104 -7.73 21.13 2.16
N LEU A 105 -6.60 20.57 2.61
CA LEU A 105 -6.36 20.08 3.98
C LEU A 105 -5.34 21.00 4.69
N PRO A 106 -5.70 22.26 5.02
CA PRO A 106 -4.75 23.29 5.44
C PRO A 106 -4.13 23.04 6.82
N LEU A 107 -4.81 22.24 7.65
CA LEU A 107 -4.39 21.95 9.02
C LEU A 107 -3.87 20.53 9.24
N LEU A 108 -3.79 19.70 8.18
CA LEU A 108 -3.40 18.30 8.35
C LEU A 108 -1.93 18.20 8.77
N GLU A 109 -1.70 17.63 9.95
CA GLU A 109 -0.38 17.44 10.56
C GLU A 109 0.08 15.98 10.43
N ARG A 110 -0.85 15.02 10.46
CA ARG A 110 -0.56 13.58 10.44
C ARG A 110 -1.46 12.83 9.45
N LEU A 111 -0.83 12.06 8.57
CA LEU A 111 -1.50 11.18 7.62
C LEU A 111 -1.05 9.73 7.83
N SER A 112 -2.00 8.80 7.91
CA SER A 112 -1.75 7.36 7.76
C SER A 112 -2.56 6.87 6.58
N ILE A 113 -1.91 6.26 5.59
CA ILE A 113 -2.59 5.84 4.37
C ILE A 113 -1.93 4.59 3.78
N ASN A 114 -2.75 3.74 3.16
CA ASN A 114 -2.28 2.61 2.35
C ASN A 114 -2.37 2.94 0.86
N ILE A 115 -1.26 2.86 0.14
CA ILE A 115 -1.22 3.10 -1.32
C ILE A 115 -0.57 1.93 -2.03
N LYS A 116 -0.83 1.81 -3.34
CA LYS A 116 -0.18 0.81 -4.18
C LYS A 116 1.27 1.20 -4.44
N ARG A 117 2.19 0.24 -4.31
CA ARG A 117 3.55 0.36 -4.83
C ARG A 117 3.56 -0.05 -6.30
N THR A 118 4.03 0.82 -7.19
CA THR A 118 4.06 0.61 -8.65
C THR A 118 5.47 0.80 -9.20
N LYS A 119 6.46 0.19 -8.52
CA LYS A 119 7.89 0.15 -8.89
C LYS A 119 8.55 1.52 -9.06
N GLY A 120 7.87 2.59 -8.66
CA GLY A 120 8.42 3.94 -8.59
C GLY A 120 8.09 4.71 -9.84
N ASN A 121 7.04 4.32 -10.56
CA ASN A 121 6.59 5.03 -11.74
C ASN A 121 6.17 6.48 -11.43
N SER A 122 5.92 7.25 -12.48
CA SER A 122 5.51 8.66 -12.39
C SER A 122 4.26 8.89 -11.56
N ASP A 123 3.31 7.96 -11.59
CA ASP A 123 2.04 8.08 -10.86
C ASP A 123 2.27 7.98 -9.35
N GLU A 124 3.07 7.01 -8.92
CA GLU A 124 3.49 6.87 -7.52
C GLU A 124 4.26 8.10 -7.02
N VAL A 125 5.18 8.61 -7.85
CA VAL A 125 5.93 9.83 -7.54
C VAL A 125 5.00 11.04 -7.43
N SER A 126 3.96 11.12 -8.26
CA SER A 126 2.96 12.17 -8.21
C SER A 126 2.13 12.11 -6.92
N ILE A 127 1.83 10.90 -6.42
CA ILE A 127 1.18 10.71 -5.12
C ILE A 127 2.08 11.24 -3.98
N TYR A 128 3.38 10.94 -3.99
CA TYR A 128 4.31 11.49 -3.00
C TYR A 128 4.42 13.01 -3.05
N LYS A 129 4.49 13.60 -4.26
CA LYS A 129 4.48 15.06 -4.44
C LYS A 129 3.17 15.68 -3.92
N MET A 130 2.04 15.01 -4.16
CA MET A 130 0.72 15.42 -3.68
C MET A 130 0.64 15.45 -2.16
N PHE A 131 1.18 14.46 -1.43
CA PHE A 131 1.30 14.56 0.03
C PHE A 131 2.18 15.74 0.47
N GLY A 132 3.24 16.02 -0.28
CA GLY A 132 4.09 17.19 -0.07
C GLY A 132 3.31 18.50 -0.14
N SER A 133 2.33 18.62 -1.03
CA SER A 133 1.54 19.85 -1.20
C SER A 133 0.80 20.32 0.07
N MET A 134 0.63 19.43 1.07
CA MET A 134 -0.06 19.73 2.32
C MET A 134 0.85 20.55 3.27
N PRO A 135 0.49 21.82 3.57
CA PRO A 135 1.43 22.79 4.14
C PRO A 135 1.84 22.48 5.58
N LYS A 136 0.96 21.85 6.38
CA LYS A 136 1.23 21.52 7.78
C LYS A 136 1.60 20.05 8.01
N LEU A 137 1.66 19.24 6.96
CA LEU A 137 1.89 17.80 7.11
C LEU A 137 3.32 17.53 7.58
N GLN A 138 3.46 17.03 8.80
CA GLN A 138 4.76 16.77 9.45
C GLN A 138 5.04 15.28 9.64
N SER A 139 4.00 14.45 9.74
CA SER A 139 4.15 13.00 9.97
C SER A 139 3.31 12.18 9.00
N ILE A 140 3.94 11.19 8.37
CA ILE A 140 3.27 10.25 7.47
C ILE A 140 3.58 8.82 7.90
N VAL A 141 2.54 7.98 7.99
CA VAL A 141 2.65 6.52 8.03
C VAL A 141 2.15 5.99 6.69
N LEU A 142 3.07 5.52 5.87
CA LEU A 142 2.83 5.04 4.53
C LEU A 142 2.87 3.51 4.53
N LYS A 143 1.70 2.89 4.41
CA LYS A 143 1.60 1.46 4.15
C LYS A 143 1.69 1.27 2.62
N LEU A 144 2.65 0.48 2.17
CA LEU A 144 2.87 0.22 0.75
C LEU A 144 2.33 -1.18 0.44
N ASP A 145 1.22 -1.22 -0.31
CA ASP A 145 0.65 -2.45 -0.81
C ASP A 145 1.46 -2.95 -2.02
N CYS A 146 2.16 -4.06 -1.81
CA CYS A 146 3.01 -4.75 -2.77
C CYS A 146 2.31 -5.97 -3.41
N SER A 147 1.02 -6.19 -3.13
CA SER A 147 0.25 -7.30 -3.72
C SER A 147 0.13 -7.18 -5.25
N ASP A 148 -0.18 -8.28 -5.93
CA ASP A 148 -0.41 -8.25 -7.38
C ASP A 148 -1.61 -9.11 -7.76
N TRP A 149 -2.78 -8.48 -7.84
CA TRP A 149 -4.04 -9.13 -8.17
C TRP A 149 -4.34 -9.12 -9.68
N SER A 150 -3.43 -8.62 -10.51
CA SER A 150 -3.67 -8.49 -11.97
C SER A 150 -3.92 -9.84 -12.64
N GLY A 151 -3.26 -10.91 -12.18
CA GLY A 151 -3.49 -12.28 -12.62
C GLY A 151 -4.89 -12.84 -12.32
N VAL A 152 -5.62 -12.26 -11.36
CA VAL A 152 -6.99 -12.66 -10.98
C VAL A 152 -8.04 -11.74 -11.62
N LEU A 153 -7.75 -10.44 -11.73
CA LEU A 153 -8.68 -9.44 -12.28
C LEU A 153 -8.80 -9.48 -13.82
N SER A 154 -7.79 -10.02 -14.51
CA SER A 154 -7.76 -10.16 -15.98
C SER A 154 -8.97 -10.89 -16.58
N ARG A 155 -9.77 -11.60 -15.77
CA ARG A 155 -11.00 -12.28 -16.20
C ARG A 155 -12.28 -11.46 -16.00
N ARG A 156 -12.36 -10.58 -14.98
CA ARG A 156 -13.60 -9.82 -14.74
C ARG A 156 -13.91 -8.85 -15.88
N GLU A 157 -12.88 -8.37 -16.57
CA GLU A 157 -12.99 -7.51 -17.75
C GLU A 157 -13.18 -8.30 -19.06
N LYS A 158 -12.96 -9.62 -19.07
CA LYS A 158 -13.11 -10.50 -20.24
C LYS A 158 -14.23 -11.51 -20.06
N HIS A 159 -15.46 -11.02 -19.89
CA HIS A 159 -16.64 -11.74 -20.37
C HIS A 159 -16.91 -11.34 -21.83
N GLN A 160 -15.94 -11.62 -22.70
CA GLN A 160 -16.22 -11.93 -24.11
C GLN A 160 -15.79 -13.38 -24.31
N SER A 161 -16.70 -14.16 -24.83
CA SER A 161 -16.63 -15.62 -24.98
C SER A 161 -15.28 -16.09 -25.56
N PRO A 162 -14.78 -17.27 -25.14
CA PRO A 162 -13.56 -17.81 -25.71
C PRO A 162 -13.84 -18.28 -27.13
N SER A 163 -13.27 -17.61 -28.13
CA SER A 163 -12.96 -18.27 -29.39
C SER A 163 -11.74 -19.15 -29.13
N ASP A 164 -11.91 -20.44 -29.39
CA ASP A 164 -10.86 -21.46 -29.41
C ASP A 164 -9.66 -21.00 -30.23
N GLU A 165 -8.64 -20.45 -29.58
CA GLU A 165 -7.31 -20.37 -30.15
C GLU A 165 -6.35 -21.07 -29.20
N THR A 166 -6.18 -22.35 -29.49
CA THR A 166 -5.08 -23.17 -29.01
C THR A 166 -3.78 -22.53 -29.50
N TYR A 167 -3.14 -21.70 -28.69
CA TYR A 167 -1.79 -21.22 -28.97
C TYR A 167 -0.79 -22.33 -28.67
N SER A 168 -0.66 -23.24 -29.62
CA SER A 168 0.56 -24.04 -29.80
C SER A 168 1.43 -23.30 -30.81
N LEU A 169 2.40 -22.53 -30.32
CA LEU A 169 3.51 -22.06 -31.14
C LEU A 169 4.80 -22.48 -30.45
N ALA A 170 5.57 -23.33 -31.15
CA ALA A 170 6.98 -23.55 -30.87
C ALA A 170 7.69 -22.21 -31.04
N VAL A 171 7.96 -21.52 -29.93
CA VAL A 171 8.75 -20.29 -29.86
C VAL A 171 10.15 -20.66 -29.36
N PRO A 172 11.24 -20.11 -29.94
CA PRO A 172 12.61 -20.46 -29.54
C PRO A 172 12.85 -20.18 -28.05
N GLU A 173 13.40 -21.17 -27.34
CA GLU A 173 13.48 -21.28 -25.87
C GLU A 173 14.26 -20.15 -25.15
N ASP A 174 14.85 -19.21 -25.89
CA ASP A 174 15.85 -18.24 -25.44
C ASP A 174 15.38 -16.76 -25.37
N SER A 175 14.11 -16.46 -25.60
CA SER A 175 13.59 -15.08 -25.48
C SER A 175 13.37 -14.67 -24.01
N ILE A 176 13.83 -13.47 -23.63
CA ILE A 176 13.56 -12.87 -22.30
C ILE A 176 12.05 -12.73 -22.04
N VAL A 177 11.25 -12.52 -23.09
CA VAL A 177 9.79 -12.42 -23.02
C VAL A 177 9.18 -13.76 -22.60
N ASP A 178 9.68 -14.87 -23.13
CA ASP A 178 9.17 -16.21 -22.84
C ASP A 178 9.37 -16.56 -21.37
N PHE A 179 10.51 -16.19 -20.78
CA PHE A 179 10.79 -16.42 -19.37
C PHE A 179 9.76 -15.75 -18.44
N TRP A 180 9.42 -14.49 -18.72
CA TRP A 180 8.51 -13.72 -17.85
C TRP A 180 7.05 -14.17 -17.97
N GLN A 181 6.69 -14.80 -19.09
CA GLN A 181 5.36 -15.37 -19.32
C GLN A 181 5.17 -16.77 -18.72
N ARG A 182 6.25 -17.45 -18.30
CA ARG A 182 6.18 -18.77 -17.67
C ARG A 182 5.24 -18.77 -16.47
N ILE A 183 4.33 -19.73 -16.44
CA ILE A 183 3.38 -19.95 -15.35
C ILE A 183 4.15 -20.46 -14.13
N TRP A 184 3.91 -19.81 -13.00
CA TRP A 184 4.48 -20.14 -11.71
C TRP A 184 3.53 -20.95 -10.84
N ALA A 185 2.25 -20.54 -10.84
CA ALA A 185 1.19 -21.19 -10.11
C ALA A 185 -0.14 -20.94 -10.84
N THR A 186 -1.00 -21.96 -10.85
CA THR A 186 -2.33 -21.89 -11.43
C THR A 186 -3.36 -22.21 -10.35
N ASP A 187 -4.42 -21.41 -10.29
CA ASP A 187 -5.64 -21.76 -9.57
C ASP A 187 -6.70 -22.18 -10.58
N THR A 188 -6.93 -23.49 -10.66
CA THR A 188 -7.88 -24.10 -11.61
C THR A 188 -9.33 -23.73 -11.32
N ARG A 189 -9.67 -23.24 -10.12
CA ARG A 189 -11.04 -22.83 -9.77
C ARG A 189 -11.40 -21.48 -10.37
N LEU A 190 -10.42 -20.59 -10.46
CA LEU A 190 -10.62 -19.23 -10.94
C LEU A 190 -10.09 -19.01 -12.37
N ASP A 191 -9.40 -20.02 -12.92
CA ASP A 191 -8.63 -19.92 -14.17
C ASP A 191 -7.59 -18.79 -14.11
N ALA A 192 -7.02 -18.60 -12.91
CA ALA A 192 -6.08 -17.53 -12.61
C ALA A 192 -4.65 -18.05 -12.61
N HIS A 193 -3.74 -17.28 -13.21
CA HIS A 193 -2.36 -17.69 -13.46
C HIS A 193 -1.38 -16.66 -12.89
N VAL A 194 -0.59 -17.07 -11.91
CA VAL A 194 0.60 -16.34 -11.48
C VAL A 194 1.72 -16.72 -12.44
N ARG A 195 2.43 -15.72 -12.93
CA ARG A 195 3.52 -15.83 -13.92
C ARG A 195 4.78 -15.23 -13.33
N SER A 196 5.93 -15.58 -13.88
CA SER A 196 7.22 -15.02 -13.45
C SER A 196 7.24 -13.49 -13.42
N LEU A 197 6.52 -12.80 -14.31
CA LEU A 197 6.39 -11.34 -14.29
C LEU A 197 5.73 -10.80 -13.01
N HIS A 198 4.69 -11.49 -12.52
CA HIS A 198 3.99 -11.09 -11.29
C HIS A 198 4.91 -11.30 -10.08
N ILE A 199 5.66 -12.39 -10.07
CA ILE A 199 6.69 -12.69 -9.07
C ILE A 199 7.78 -11.62 -9.04
N ARG A 200 8.28 -11.21 -10.22
CA ARG A 200 9.23 -10.10 -10.36
C ARG A 200 8.66 -8.80 -9.79
N ASP A 201 7.43 -8.49 -10.16
CA ASP A 201 6.80 -7.23 -9.78
C ASP A 201 6.58 -7.16 -8.26
N ALA A 202 6.16 -8.28 -7.65
CA ALA A 202 6.08 -8.43 -6.21
C ALA A 202 7.45 -8.27 -5.53
N LEU A 203 8.54 -8.85 -6.07
CA LEU A 203 9.90 -8.68 -5.52
C LEU A 203 10.32 -7.21 -5.54
N ILE A 204 10.16 -6.54 -6.68
CA ILE A 204 10.55 -5.15 -6.87
C ILE A 204 9.75 -4.23 -5.93
N ASN A 205 8.43 -4.45 -5.85
CA ASN A 205 7.56 -3.64 -5.00
C ASN A 205 7.82 -3.87 -3.51
N SER A 206 8.16 -5.09 -3.11
CA SER A 206 8.41 -5.45 -1.70
C SER A 206 9.79 -5.02 -1.21
N ALA A 207 10.78 -4.93 -2.12
CA ALA A 207 12.14 -4.54 -1.79
C ALA A 207 12.23 -3.04 -1.43
N VAL A 208 12.17 -2.75 -0.13
CA VAL A 208 12.33 -1.39 0.41
C VAL A 208 13.59 -1.33 1.26
N ASP A 209 14.54 -0.49 0.85
CA ASP A 209 15.77 -0.21 1.59
C ASP A 209 15.83 1.24 2.11
N ALA A 210 16.90 1.56 2.84
CA ALA A 210 17.12 2.89 3.38
C ALA A 210 17.17 3.99 2.31
N LYS A 211 17.72 3.70 1.12
CA LYS A 211 17.87 4.67 0.03
C LYS A 211 16.53 5.02 -0.56
N LEU A 212 15.66 4.03 -0.82
CA LEU A 212 14.29 4.30 -1.27
C LEU A 212 13.48 5.05 -0.20
N ALA A 213 13.62 4.67 1.07
CA ALA A 213 12.94 5.38 2.15
C ALA A 213 13.33 6.86 2.22
N GLN A 214 14.63 7.17 2.05
CA GLN A 214 15.12 8.54 1.93
C GLN A 214 14.58 9.23 0.68
N ALA A 215 14.60 8.56 -0.47
CA ALA A 215 14.10 9.12 -1.72
C ALA A 215 12.62 9.52 -1.61
N ILE A 216 11.76 8.66 -1.03
CA ILE A 216 10.35 8.97 -0.79
C ILE A 216 10.21 10.18 0.16
N PHE A 217 10.98 10.21 1.26
CA PHE A 217 10.99 11.35 2.17
C PHE A 217 11.33 12.66 1.46
N PHE A 218 12.37 12.67 0.63
CA PHE A 218 12.78 13.86 -0.11
C PHE A 218 11.76 14.25 -1.18
N THR A 219 11.15 13.30 -1.88
CA THR A 219 10.08 13.58 -2.85
C THR A 219 8.91 14.30 -2.19
N ILE A 220 8.46 13.82 -1.02
CA ILE A 220 7.38 14.47 -0.26
C ILE A 220 7.84 15.85 0.25
N GLN A 221 9.02 15.93 0.84
CA GLN A 221 9.56 17.19 1.38
C GLN A 221 9.74 18.26 0.29
N ASN A 222 10.15 17.88 -0.92
CA ASN A 222 10.35 18.79 -2.04
C ASN A 222 9.03 19.21 -2.70
N GLY A 223 7.94 18.46 -2.49
CA GLY A 223 6.59 18.85 -2.91
C GLY A 223 5.97 19.94 -2.02
N LYS A 224 6.62 20.33 -0.92
CA LYS A 224 6.07 21.31 0.03
C LYS A 224 6.05 22.74 -0.53
N PRO A 225 4.91 23.46 -0.43
CA PRO A 225 4.85 24.88 -0.77
C PRO A 225 5.81 25.72 0.08
N ALA A 226 6.15 26.92 -0.41
CA ALA A 226 6.90 27.89 0.38
C ALA A 226 6.20 28.19 1.72
N ARG A 227 6.98 28.35 2.80
CA ARG A 227 6.50 28.62 4.17
C ARG A 227 5.70 27.48 4.84
N SER A 228 5.76 26.26 4.28
CA SER A 228 5.21 25.06 4.90
C SER A 228 6.05 24.56 6.08
N LEU A 229 5.42 23.81 6.99
CA LEU A 229 6.15 23.07 8.02
C LEU A 229 6.92 21.92 7.37
N PRO A 230 8.18 21.66 7.81
CA PRO A 230 8.99 20.59 7.25
C PRO A 230 8.38 19.23 7.59
N LEU A 231 8.61 18.24 6.72
CA LEU A 231 8.34 16.86 7.07
C LEU A 231 9.32 16.44 8.18
N GLU A 232 8.78 15.92 9.28
CA GLU A 232 9.54 15.53 10.46
C GLU A 232 9.68 14.01 10.57
N ARG A 233 8.64 13.27 10.14
CA ARG A 233 8.57 11.81 10.28
C ARG A 233 7.92 11.17 9.07
N LEU A 234 8.59 10.19 8.49
CA LEU A 234 8.03 9.26 7.52
C LEU A 234 8.29 7.83 8.00
N GLU A 235 7.22 7.08 8.15
CA GLU A 235 7.25 5.66 8.44
C GLU A 235 6.75 4.91 7.22
N ILE A 236 7.53 3.96 6.72
CA ILE A 236 7.22 3.17 5.52
C ILE A 236 7.07 1.72 5.94
N ARG A 237 5.96 1.10 5.53
CA ARG A 237 5.62 -0.27 5.89
C ARG A 237 5.14 -1.03 4.65
N PRO A 238 6.02 -1.73 3.92
CA PRO A 238 5.61 -2.61 2.83
C PRO A 238 4.84 -3.82 3.37
N HIS A 239 3.83 -4.25 2.62
CA HIS A 239 3.04 -5.45 2.92
C HIS A 239 2.44 -6.05 1.65
N GLY A 240 1.91 -7.26 1.73
CA GLY A 240 1.18 -7.87 0.62
C GLY A 240 2.04 -8.48 -0.49
N GLY A 241 3.38 -8.52 -0.41
CA GLY A 241 4.26 -9.04 -1.47
C GLY A 241 4.11 -10.53 -1.80
N CYS A 242 3.37 -11.28 -0.98
CA CYS A 242 2.98 -12.67 -1.25
C CYS A 242 1.50 -12.83 -1.67
N ASP A 243 0.75 -11.74 -1.75
CA ASP A 243 -0.67 -11.77 -2.04
C ASP A 243 -0.91 -11.52 -3.54
N PHE A 244 -1.32 -12.59 -4.23
CA PHE A 244 -1.67 -12.56 -5.65
C PHE A 244 -3.17 -12.71 -5.89
N GLY A 245 -3.98 -12.40 -4.85
CA GLY A 245 -5.42 -12.52 -4.87
C GLY A 245 -5.90 -13.84 -4.27
N ARG A 246 -6.63 -13.73 -3.14
CA ARG A 246 -7.35 -14.80 -2.41
C ARG A 246 -6.46 -16.00 -1.98
N PRO A 247 -6.86 -16.77 -0.95
CA PRO A 247 -5.95 -17.69 -0.25
C PRO A 247 -5.56 -18.98 -1.00
N LEU A 248 -5.76 -19.04 -2.32
CA LEU A 248 -5.64 -20.28 -3.09
C LEU A 248 -4.23 -20.49 -3.68
N PHE A 249 -3.41 -19.45 -3.82
CA PHE A 249 -2.01 -19.61 -4.20
C PHE A 249 -1.15 -20.00 -3.00
N ARG A 250 -0.79 -21.29 -2.91
CA ARG A 250 0.15 -21.79 -1.90
C ARG A 250 1.59 -21.63 -2.40
N PHE A 251 2.24 -20.55 -1.98
CA PHE A 251 3.69 -20.43 -2.17
C PHE A 251 4.45 -21.31 -1.19
N SER A 252 5.63 -21.76 -1.60
CA SER A 252 6.53 -22.48 -0.70
C SER A 252 6.92 -21.60 0.49
N ALA A 253 7.15 -22.20 1.66
CA ALA A 253 7.59 -21.48 2.86
C ALA A 253 8.86 -20.62 2.61
N ASP A 254 9.74 -21.07 1.71
CA ASP A 254 10.94 -20.35 1.30
C ASP A 254 10.61 -18.99 0.68
N TRP A 255 9.56 -18.92 -0.15
CA TRP A 255 9.13 -17.68 -0.80
C TRP A 255 8.57 -16.66 0.19
N SER A 256 7.74 -17.13 1.11
CA SER A 256 7.24 -16.28 2.19
C SER A 256 8.38 -15.76 3.07
N ALA A 257 9.44 -16.56 3.27
CA ALA A 257 10.63 -16.12 4.00
C ALA A 257 11.43 -15.06 3.24
N VAL A 258 11.60 -15.21 1.91
CA VAL A 258 12.24 -14.19 1.06
C VAL A 258 11.49 -12.87 1.14
N MET A 259 10.17 -12.90 0.95
CA MET A 259 9.35 -11.69 1.01
C MET A 259 9.42 -11.04 2.38
N GLN A 260 9.31 -11.80 3.48
CA GLN A 260 9.50 -11.28 4.83
C GLN A 260 10.88 -10.63 5.06
N HIS A 261 11.92 -11.08 4.35
CA HIS A 261 13.27 -10.54 4.49
C HIS A 261 13.47 -9.20 3.78
N ILE A 262 12.84 -9.03 2.61
CA ILE A 262 12.97 -7.83 1.77
C ILE A 262 11.90 -6.78 2.06
N GLU A 263 10.73 -7.17 2.59
CA GLU A 263 9.65 -6.29 3.10
C GLU A 263 10.10 -5.60 4.40
N ARG A 264 11.11 -4.75 4.33
CA ARG A 264 11.64 -4.03 5.49
C ARG A 264 10.90 -2.72 5.70
N SER A 265 10.46 -2.51 6.94
CA SER A 265 9.89 -1.24 7.37
C SER A 265 10.98 -0.25 7.77
N TRP A 266 10.76 1.02 7.50
CA TRP A 266 11.74 2.08 7.73
C TRP A 266 11.11 3.29 8.40
N LEU A 267 11.87 3.92 9.30
CA LEU A 267 11.56 5.20 9.91
C LEU A 267 12.62 6.21 9.48
N VAL A 268 12.19 7.21 8.71
CA VAL A 268 12.96 8.39 8.39
C VAL A 268 12.48 9.51 9.30
N GLN A 269 13.36 10.06 10.12
CA GLN A 269 13.01 11.08 11.10
C GLN A 269 14.03 12.20 11.13
N ARG A 270 13.53 13.44 11.09
CA ARG A 270 14.29 14.65 11.32
C ARG A 270 14.52 14.84 12.82
N ARG A 271 15.76 15.04 13.23
CA ARG A 271 16.18 15.35 14.60
C ARG A 271 16.80 16.74 14.66
N TYR A 272 16.68 17.38 15.81
CA TYR A 272 17.23 18.70 16.08
C TYR A 272 18.18 18.61 17.28
N PRO A 273 19.42 18.13 17.09
CA PRO A 273 20.38 17.95 18.18
C PRO A 273 20.96 19.28 18.75
N GLY A 274 20.41 20.45 18.37
CA GLY A 274 20.83 21.77 18.87
C GLY A 274 20.14 22.93 18.14
N LEU A 275 20.59 24.16 18.41
CA LEU A 275 20.09 25.38 17.74
C LEU A 275 20.59 25.44 16.29
N GLY A 276 19.78 24.93 15.36
CA GLY A 276 19.83 25.33 13.94
C GLY A 276 20.21 24.24 12.93
N SER A 277 20.75 23.09 13.34
CA SER A 277 21.03 21.97 12.43
C SER A 277 19.97 20.88 12.57
N SER A 278 19.33 20.53 11.46
CA SER A 278 18.45 19.36 11.40
C SER A 278 19.21 18.17 10.81
N LEU A 279 19.27 17.06 11.53
CA LEU A 279 19.86 15.80 11.07
C LEU A 279 18.75 14.83 10.65
N LEU A 280 18.90 14.19 9.50
CA LEU A 280 18.01 13.10 9.08
C LEU A 280 18.56 11.76 9.61
N THR A 281 17.73 11.03 10.33
CA THR A 281 18.04 9.67 10.79
C THR A 281 17.15 8.67 10.06
N VAL A 282 17.73 7.54 9.65
CA VAL A 282 17.03 6.48 8.93
C VAL A 282 17.28 5.17 9.63
N ASN A 283 16.24 4.63 10.24
CA ASN A 283 16.32 3.43 11.07
C ASN A 283 15.38 2.38 10.50
N GLN A 284 15.85 1.14 10.43
CA GLN A 284 14.97 0.01 10.14
C GLN A 284 14.05 -0.23 11.34
N LEU A 285 12.77 -0.39 11.09
CA LEU A 285 11.77 -0.72 12.10
C LEU A 285 11.66 -2.24 12.29
N PRO A 286 11.30 -2.72 13.48
CA PRO A 286 10.97 -4.12 13.68
C PRO A 286 9.76 -4.49 12.81
N ALA A 287 9.75 -5.72 12.28
CA ALA A 287 8.61 -6.23 11.55
C ALA A 287 7.38 -6.31 12.47
N GLU A 288 6.26 -5.73 12.04
CA GLU A 288 5.02 -5.72 12.83
C GLU A 288 4.26 -7.06 12.83
N ARG A 289 4.64 -7.99 11.96
CA ARG A 289 3.91 -9.27 11.85
C ARG A 289 4.15 -10.14 13.09
N LEU A 290 3.08 -10.37 13.85
CA LEU A 290 2.93 -11.37 14.92
C LEU A 290 2.98 -12.85 14.41
N GLY A 291 3.37 -13.08 13.16
CA GLY A 291 3.48 -14.41 12.57
C GLY A 291 4.73 -15.15 13.03
N LYS A 292 4.69 -16.49 12.99
CA LYS A 292 5.90 -17.33 13.18
C LYS A 292 6.95 -16.86 12.17
N LYS A 293 8.10 -16.35 12.66
CA LYS A 293 9.25 -16.03 11.80
C LYS A 293 9.58 -17.27 10.97
N CYS A 294 9.46 -17.16 9.65
CA CYS A 294 9.93 -18.22 8.77
C CYS A 294 11.45 -18.31 8.89
N ARG A 295 12.00 -19.53 8.95
CA ARG A 295 13.46 -19.71 8.88
C ARG A 295 13.90 -19.24 7.50
N LEU A 296 14.88 -18.34 7.45
CA LEU A 296 15.45 -17.90 6.17
C LEU A 296 16.14 -19.08 5.50
N PRO A 297 15.79 -19.42 4.25
CA PRO A 297 16.46 -20.48 3.53
C PRO A 297 17.91 -20.06 3.24
N LYS A 298 18.86 -21.01 3.35
CA LYS A 298 20.25 -20.75 2.97
C LYS A 298 20.35 -20.50 1.46
N ASN A 299 19.71 -21.37 0.69
CA ASN A 299 19.66 -21.30 -0.76
C ASN A 299 18.22 -21.20 -1.22
N LEU A 300 17.98 -20.45 -2.30
CA LEU A 300 16.67 -20.39 -2.93
C LEU A 300 16.43 -21.66 -3.77
N LYS A 301 15.17 -22.02 -3.99
CA LYS A 301 14.82 -23.06 -4.97
C LYS A 301 15.05 -22.52 -6.38
N THR A 302 15.39 -23.41 -7.32
CA THR A 302 15.81 -23.06 -8.69
C THR A 302 14.88 -22.06 -9.39
N GLN A 303 13.56 -22.19 -9.24
CA GLN A 303 12.62 -21.28 -9.89
C GLN A 303 12.60 -19.88 -9.25
N ALA A 304 12.51 -19.80 -7.91
CA ALA A 304 12.57 -18.55 -7.14
C ALA A 304 13.91 -17.84 -7.33
N GLU A 305 14.99 -18.61 -7.32
CA GLU A 305 16.33 -18.12 -7.60
C GLU A 305 16.45 -17.56 -9.02
N ALA A 306 15.93 -18.27 -10.03
CA ALA A 306 15.99 -17.82 -11.41
C ALA A 306 15.32 -16.45 -11.61
N VAL A 307 14.15 -16.20 -10.99
CA VAL A 307 13.54 -14.86 -11.05
C VAL A 307 14.32 -13.86 -10.21
N PHE A 308 14.68 -14.19 -8.97
CA PHE A 308 15.43 -13.30 -8.09
C PHE A 308 16.72 -12.80 -8.76
N ARG A 309 17.50 -13.72 -9.34
CA ARG A 309 18.76 -13.43 -10.03
C ARG A 309 18.57 -12.69 -11.34
N LYS A 310 17.39 -12.77 -11.96
CA LYS A 310 17.07 -11.97 -13.14
C LYS A 310 16.61 -10.56 -12.79
N VAL A 311 16.17 -10.32 -11.55
CA VAL A 311 15.92 -8.98 -11.00
C VAL A 311 17.21 -8.36 -10.48
N TRP A 312 17.96 -9.10 -9.67
CA TRP A 312 19.23 -8.70 -9.09
C TRP A 312 20.34 -9.65 -9.57
N SER A 313 20.88 -9.32 -10.73
CA SER A 313 21.98 -10.06 -11.35
C SER A 313 23.26 -9.90 -10.55
N VAL A 314 24.01 -10.99 -10.40
CA VAL A 314 25.35 -11.00 -9.79
C VAL A 314 26.40 -11.02 -10.90
N PRO A 315 27.53 -10.31 -10.77
CA PRO A 315 28.61 -10.37 -11.74
C PRO A 315 29.10 -11.81 -11.98
N ALA A 316 29.51 -12.11 -13.22
CA ALA A 316 30.01 -13.43 -13.59
C ALA A 316 31.20 -13.83 -12.69
N GLY A 317 31.11 -15.01 -12.06
CA GLY A 317 32.16 -15.56 -11.19
C GLY A 317 32.08 -15.17 -9.71
N ALA A 318 31.12 -14.35 -9.30
CA ALA A 318 30.87 -14.07 -7.89
C ALA A 318 29.86 -15.03 -7.28
N GLU A 319 30.13 -15.53 -6.06
CA GLU A 319 29.14 -16.24 -5.25
C GLU A 319 28.09 -15.23 -4.78
N GLY A 320 26.86 -15.38 -5.27
CA GLY A 320 25.75 -14.52 -4.87
C GLY A 320 25.17 -14.93 -3.52
N ASP A 321 24.97 -13.95 -2.62
CA ASP A 321 24.20 -14.10 -1.39
C ASP A 321 22.86 -13.37 -1.54
N TRP A 322 21.80 -14.12 -1.88
CA TRP A 322 20.48 -13.54 -2.13
C TRP A 322 19.95 -12.69 -0.95
N GLN A 323 20.41 -12.94 0.28
CA GLN A 323 19.99 -12.17 1.44
C GLN A 323 20.55 -10.75 1.46
N LYS A 324 21.61 -10.49 0.69
CA LYS A 324 22.34 -9.21 0.60
C LYS A 324 22.30 -8.57 -0.79
N ASP A 325 22.09 -9.37 -1.82
CA ASP A 325 22.20 -8.92 -3.21
C ASP A 325 20.99 -8.12 -3.70
N TRP A 326 19.90 -8.10 -2.93
CA TRP A 326 18.73 -7.29 -3.26
C TRP A 326 18.93 -5.84 -2.83
N HIS A 327 18.32 -4.95 -3.60
CA HIS A 327 18.17 -3.54 -3.26
C HIS A 327 16.86 -3.02 -3.85
N SER A 328 16.40 -1.89 -3.33
CA SER A 328 15.22 -1.23 -3.88
C SER A 328 15.48 -0.69 -5.29
N PHE A 329 14.41 -0.54 -6.06
CA PHE A 329 14.43 0.17 -7.34
C PHE A 329 14.15 1.66 -7.10
N PRO A 330 14.87 2.57 -7.78
CA PRO A 330 14.73 3.99 -7.56
C PRO A 330 13.35 4.50 -8.01
N LEU A 331 12.98 5.67 -7.49
CA LEU A 331 11.84 6.43 -8.00
C LEU A 331 12.16 6.98 -9.40
N ALA A 332 11.14 7.08 -10.25
CA ALA A 332 11.21 7.79 -11.52
C ALA A 332 11.54 9.27 -11.27
N VAL A 333 12.30 9.85 -12.20
CA VAL A 333 12.74 11.25 -12.16
C VAL A 333 11.61 12.19 -12.56
#